data_AF-A0A545AQV6-F1
#
_entry.id   AF-A0A545AQV6-F1
#
_cell.length_a   1.000
_cell.length_b   1.000
_cell.length_c   1.000
_cell.angle_alpha   90.00
_cell.angle_beta   90.00
_cell.angle_gamma   90.00
#
_symmetry.space_group_name_H-M   'P 1'
#
loop_
_entity.id
_entity.type
_entity.pdbx_description
1 polymer ?
#
loop_
_entity_poly.entity_id
_entity_poly.type
_entity_poly.pdbx_seq_one_letter_code
_entity_poly.pdbx_strand_id
1 'polypeptide(L)'
;MTRGRTRPAQELDVVALILSVQDTVPIGSGFEPEHAQILEAALRPISIAELAAHLDLPLGVVRILIDDLVGAGCVVVRPAPTTAELQSRRLLEAVIDGLRAI
;
A
#
# COMPACT_ATOMS: atom_id res chain seq x y z
N MET A 1 8.08 20.84 -10.46
CA MET A 1 7.24 20.92 -11.69
C MET A 1 6.60 19.57 -11.90
N THR A 2 5.34 19.40 -11.50
CA THR A 2 4.61 18.14 -11.64
C THR A 2 4.34 17.90 -13.13
N ARG A 3 4.98 16.86 -13.68
CA ARG A 3 5.08 16.59 -15.11
C ARG A 3 3.77 16.03 -15.70
N GLY A 4 2.69 16.81 -15.67
CA GLY A 4 1.50 16.60 -16.50
C GLY A 4 0.73 15.29 -16.30
N ARG A 5 0.97 14.53 -15.23
CA ARG A 5 0.21 13.31 -14.91
C ARG A 5 -1.00 13.67 -14.06
N THR A 6 -2.04 14.18 -14.70
CA THR A 6 -3.32 14.53 -14.04
C THR A 6 -4.23 13.33 -13.78
N ARG A 7 -3.83 12.12 -14.16
CA ARG A 7 -4.59 10.91 -13.87
C ARG A 7 -3.66 9.76 -13.48
N PRO A 8 -3.96 9.03 -12.40
CA PRO A 8 -3.29 7.77 -12.12
C PRO A 8 -3.55 6.79 -13.28
N ALA A 9 -2.58 5.93 -13.59
CA ALA A 9 -2.67 4.94 -14.66
C ALA A 9 -3.75 3.89 -14.38
N GLN A 10 -4.11 3.70 -13.11
CA GLN A 10 -5.18 2.84 -12.66
C GLN A 10 -5.98 3.54 -11.53
N GLU A 11 -7.31 3.38 -11.52
CA GLU A 11 -8.13 3.91 -10.43
C GLU A 11 -7.95 3.00 -9.21
N LEU A 12 -6.93 3.30 -8.39
CA LEU A 12 -6.65 2.55 -7.18
C LEU A 12 -7.74 2.82 -6.14
N ASP A 13 -8.41 1.76 -5.67
CA ASP A 13 -9.40 1.84 -4.59
C ASP A 13 -8.74 2.42 -3.32
N VAL A 14 -9.40 3.35 -2.66
CA VAL A 14 -8.88 4.00 -1.45
C VAL A 14 -8.66 3.02 -0.29
N VAL A 15 -9.37 1.90 -0.28
CA VAL A 15 -9.19 0.82 0.70
C VAL A 15 -8.14 -0.21 0.28
N ALA A 16 -7.58 -0.11 -0.93
CA ALA A 16 -6.51 -0.99 -1.36
C ALA A 16 -5.28 -0.82 -0.45
N LEU A 17 -4.63 -1.94 -0.17
CA LEU A 17 -3.46 -2.00 0.70
C LEU A 17 -2.18 -1.87 -0.12
N ILE A 18 -1.30 -1.02 0.34
CA ILE A 18 0.04 -0.81 -0.19
C ILE A 18 1.04 -1.52 0.70
N LEU A 19 1.95 -2.29 0.10
CA LEU A 19 3.09 -2.91 0.78
C LEU A 19 4.38 -2.57 0.04
N SER A 20 5.43 -2.25 0.79
CA SER A 20 6.80 -2.15 0.25
C SER A 20 7.32 -3.52 -0.17
N VAL A 21 8.03 -3.57 -1.30
CA VAL A 21 8.64 -4.79 -1.86
C VAL A 21 10.07 -5.00 -1.32
N GLN A 22 10.73 -3.95 -0.84
CA GLN A 22 12.09 -4.01 -0.32
C GLN A 22 12.22 -3.23 1.00
N ASP A 23 13.12 -3.67 1.89
CA ASP A 23 13.52 -2.94 3.10
C ASP A 23 14.41 -1.71 2.79
N THR A 24 14.82 -1.54 1.53
CA THR A 24 15.68 -0.44 1.10
C THR A 24 14.91 0.53 0.21
N VAL A 25 14.66 1.73 0.72
CA VAL A 25 14.20 2.88 -0.07
C VAL A 25 15.21 3.09 -1.21
N PRO A 26 14.80 3.07 -2.48
CA PRO A 26 15.71 3.35 -3.58
C PRO A 26 16.16 4.81 -3.48
N ILE A 27 17.39 5.01 -3.00
CA ILE A 27 18.01 6.33 -2.90
C ILE A 27 18.48 6.72 -4.31
N GLY A 28 17.67 7.49 -5.03
CA GLY A 28 17.94 7.89 -6.42
C GLY A 28 17.30 9.23 -6.80
N SER A 29 17.86 9.89 -7.82
CA SER A 29 17.61 11.27 -8.25
C SER A 29 16.23 11.57 -8.87
N GLY A 30 15.20 10.78 -8.55
CA GLY A 30 13.85 10.91 -9.10
C GLY A 30 12.71 10.82 -8.09
N PHE A 31 12.98 10.44 -6.84
CA PHE A 31 11.95 10.31 -5.81
C PHE A 31 11.90 11.53 -4.90
N GLU A 32 10.69 12.02 -4.68
CA GLU A 32 10.39 13.11 -3.73
C GLU A 32 10.35 12.56 -2.29
N PRO A 33 10.56 13.38 -1.24
CA PRO A 33 10.53 12.95 0.16
C PRO A 33 9.26 12.18 0.55
N GLU A 34 8.14 12.49 -0.06
CA GLU A 34 6.84 11.84 0.11
C GLU A 34 6.89 10.36 -0.32
N HIS A 35 7.69 10.02 -1.33
CA HIS A 35 7.87 8.62 -1.75
C HIS A 35 8.57 7.81 -0.67
N ALA A 36 9.58 8.39 -0.01
CA ALA A 36 10.28 7.73 1.09
C ALA A 36 9.34 7.49 2.28
N GLN A 37 8.50 8.48 2.61
CA GLN A 37 7.50 8.33 3.68
C GLN A 37 6.45 7.27 3.34
N ILE A 38 5.99 7.17 2.08
CA ILE A 38 5.09 6.10 1.64
C ILE A 38 5.77 4.73 1.82
N LEU A 39 7.04 4.59 1.41
CA LEU A 39 7.77 3.32 1.53
C LEU A 39 7.94 2.90 2.99
N GLU A 40 8.28 3.85 3.88
CA GLU A 40 8.40 3.60 5.31
C GLU A 40 7.06 3.19 5.94
N ALA A 41 5.98 3.91 5.64
CA ALA A 41 4.64 3.57 6.12
C ALA A 41 4.14 2.22 5.58
N ALA A 42 4.50 1.88 4.34
CA ALA A 42 4.12 0.64 3.67
C ALA A 42 5.00 -0.57 4.03
N LEU A 43 5.94 -0.46 4.97
CA LEU A 43 6.62 -1.64 5.57
C LEU A 43 5.61 -2.61 6.21
N ARG A 44 4.45 -2.10 6.61
CA ARG A 44 3.26 -2.90 6.94
C ARG A 44 2.12 -2.54 5.98
N PRO A 45 1.18 -3.46 5.72
CA PRO A 45 0.02 -3.16 4.89
C PRO A 45 -0.71 -1.92 5.41
N ILE A 46 -0.82 -0.89 4.56
CA ILE A 46 -1.50 0.38 4.87
C ILE A 46 -2.40 0.76 3.70
N SER A 47 -3.60 1.27 3.97
CA SER A 47 -4.50 1.68 2.89
C SER A 47 -4.09 3.02 2.27
N ILE A 48 -4.55 3.29 1.04
CA ILE A 48 -4.34 4.58 0.37
C ILE A 48 -4.98 5.72 1.17
N ALA A 49 -6.16 5.47 1.77
CA ALA A 49 -6.82 6.44 2.64
C ALA A 49 -5.98 6.79 3.87
N GLU A 50 -5.39 5.79 4.53
CA GLU A 50 -4.52 5.98 5.68
C GLU A 50 -3.23 6.71 5.30
N LEU A 51 -2.62 6.36 4.15
CA LEU A 51 -1.46 7.09 3.63
C LEU A 51 -1.77 8.57 3.40
N ALA A 52 -2.93 8.88 2.81
CA ALA A 52 -3.34 10.27 2.59
C ALA A 52 -3.52 11.04 3.89
N ALA A 53 -4.12 10.42 4.91
CA ALA A 53 -4.25 11.02 6.23
C ALA A 53 -2.90 11.18 6.94
N HIS A 54 -1.99 10.21 6.79
CA HIS A 54 -0.67 10.22 7.43
C HIS A 54 0.25 11.30 6.84
N LEU A 55 0.20 11.49 5.53
CA LEU A 55 1.04 12.44 4.79
C LEU A 55 0.42 13.85 4.72
N ASP A 56 -0.84 14.01 5.13
CA ASP A 56 -1.63 15.23 4.95
C ASP A 56 -1.69 15.70 3.49
N LEU A 57 -1.89 14.74 2.57
CA LEU A 57 -1.92 14.97 1.12
C LEU A 57 -3.27 14.57 0.52
N PRO A 58 -3.75 15.28 -0.53
CA PRO A 58 -4.94 14.85 -1.26
C PRO A 58 -4.79 13.44 -1.86
N LEU A 59 -5.86 12.63 -1.82
CA LEU A 59 -5.87 11.26 -2.37
C LEU A 59 -5.33 11.16 -3.81
N GLY A 60 -5.64 12.14 -4.65
CA GLY A 60 -5.15 12.19 -6.03
C GLY A 60 -3.63 12.29 -6.12
N VAL A 61 -2.99 13.05 -5.22
CA VAL A 61 -1.53 13.18 -5.14
C VAL A 61 -0.92 11.87 -4.67
N VAL A 62 -1.46 11.30 -3.60
CA VAL A 62 -0.99 10.02 -3.04
C VAL A 62 -1.07 8.89 -4.07
N ARG A 63 -2.14 8.82 -4.86
CA ARG A 63 -2.26 7.85 -5.96
C ARG A 63 -1.18 8.03 -7.02
N ILE A 64 -0.83 9.26 -7.39
CA ILE A 64 0.25 9.52 -8.36
C ILE A 64 1.60 9.04 -7.80
N LEU A 65 1.89 9.35 -6.53
CA LEU A 65 3.12 8.90 -5.86
C LEU A 65 3.18 7.36 -5.77
N ILE A 66 2.06 6.72 -5.45
CA ILE A 66 1.96 5.25 -5.43
C ILE A 66 2.17 4.68 -6.84
N ASP A 67 1.57 5.27 -7.88
CA ASP A 67 1.77 4.82 -9.26
C ASP A 67 3.23 4.91 -9.69
N ASP A 68 3.93 5.97 -9.30
CA ASP A 68 5.38 6.12 -9.57
C ASP A 68 6.17 5.02 -8.84
N LEU A 69 5.83 4.68 -7.59
CA LEU A 69 6.44 3.57 -6.83
C LEU A 69 6.11 2.19 -7.41
N VAL A 70 4.89 1.97 -7.90
CA VAL A 70 4.46 0.74 -8.57
C VAL A 70 5.23 0.57 -9.88
N GLY A 71 5.34 1.65 -10.67
CA GLY A 71 6.12 1.65 -11.91
C GLY A 71 7.61 1.36 -11.69
N ALA A 72 8.14 1.77 -10.53
CA ALA A 72 9.51 1.45 -10.10
C ALA A 72 9.65 0.09 -9.41
N GLY A 73 8.56 -0.67 -9.22
CA GLY A 73 8.58 -1.98 -8.54
C GLY A 73 8.91 -1.91 -7.05
N CYS A 74 8.77 -0.74 -6.42
CA CYS A 74 9.12 -0.51 -5.01
C CYS A 74 7.98 -0.86 -4.07
N VAL A 75 6.73 -0.78 -4.53
CA VAL A 75 5.55 -1.20 -3.79
C VAL A 75 4.69 -2.14 -4.62
N VAL A 76 3.87 -2.93 -3.93
CA VAL A 76 2.79 -3.70 -4.51
C VAL A 76 1.46 -3.21 -3.97
N VAL A 77 0.46 -3.17 -4.86
CA VAL A 77 -0.93 -2.94 -4.48
C VAL A 77 -1.61 -4.28 -4.28
N ARG A 78 -2.40 -4.39 -3.22
CA ARG A 78 -3.27 -5.52 -2.93
C ARG A 78 -4.71 -5.01 -2.75
N PRO A 79 -5.70 -5.71 -3.32
CA PRO A 79 -7.09 -5.37 -3.03
C PRO A 79 -7.37 -5.55 -1.53
N ALA A 80 -8.32 -4.77 -1.00
CA ALA A 80 -8.80 -4.99 0.35
C ALA A 80 -9.38 -6.41 0.47
N PRO A 81 -9.10 -7.14 1.58
CA PRO A 81 -9.63 -8.49 1.76
C PRO A 81 -11.16 -8.43 1.82
N THR A 82 -11.80 -9.33 1.08
CA THR A 82 -13.25 -9.49 1.09
C THR A 82 -13.72 -10.09 2.41
N THR A 83 -15.01 -9.89 2.74
CA THR A 83 -15.63 -10.51 3.93
C THR A 83 -15.45 -12.03 3.95
N ALA A 84 -15.53 -12.68 2.78
CA ALA A 84 -15.34 -14.13 2.66
C ALA A 84 -13.90 -14.54 3.00
N GLU A 85 -12.89 -13.83 2.49
CA GLU A 85 -11.48 -14.12 2.79
C GLU A 85 -11.16 -13.90 4.28
N LEU A 86 -11.74 -12.87 4.90
CA LEU A 86 -11.61 -12.64 6.33
C LEU A 86 -12.23 -13.77 7.16
N GLN A 87 -13.38 -14.31 6.73
CA GLN A 87 -14.03 -15.46 7.39
C GLN A 87 -13.19 -16.73 7.25
N SER A 88 -12.66 -17.02 6.05
CA SER A 88 -11.78 -18.17 5.83
C SER A 88 -10.51 -18.09 6.67
N ARG A 89 -9.92 -16.89 6.80
CA ARG A 89 -8.75 -16.67 7.67
C ARG A 89 -9.06 -16.95 9.14
N ARG A 90 -10.20 -16.44 9.65
CA ARG A 90 -10.63 -16.73 11.04
C ARG A 90 -10.86 -18.20 11.29
N LEU A 91 -11.42 -18.93 10.32
CA LEU A 91 -11.59 -20.38 10.41
C LEU A 91 -10.24 -21.08 10.50
N LEU A 92 -9.26 -20.70 9.67
CA LEU A 92 -7.92 -21.27 9.70
C LEU A 92 -7.22 -21.00 11.03
N GLU A 93 -7.33 -19.78 11.56
CA GLU A 93 -6.82 -19.41 12.88
C GLU A 93 -7.46 -20.29 13.97
N ALA A 94 -8.79 -20.47 13.95
CA ALA A 94 -9.49 -21.34 14.90
C ALA A 94 -9.08 -22.82 14.80
N VAL A 95 -8.80 -23.34 13.60
CA VAL A 95 -8.28 -24.70 13.43
C VAL A 95 -6.87 -24.83 14.00
N ILE A 96 -5.99 -23.86 13.73
CA ILE A 96 -4.62 -23.86 14.26
C ILE A 96 -4.64 -23.82 15.79
N ASP A 97 -5.49 -22.96 16.37
CA ASP A 97 -5.65 -22.86 17.82
C ASP A 97 -6.19 -24.17 18.41
N GLY A 98 -7.16 -24.80 17.74
CA GLY A 98 -7.70 -26.11 18.15
C GLY A 98 -6.67 -27.24 18.09
N LEU A 99 -5.78 -27.24 17.10
CA LEU A 99 -4.69 -28.24 16.98
C LEU A 99 -3.58 -28.04 18.02
N ARG A 100 -3.36 -26.82 18.50
CA ARG A 100 -2.35 -26.50 19.53
C ARG A 100 -2.85 -26.74 20.96
N ALA A 101 -4.16 -26.92 21.14
CA ALA A 101 -4.79 -27.15 22.44
C ALA A 101 -4.85 -28.64 22.84
N ILE A 102 -4.22 -29.53 22.06
CA ILE A 102 -4.11 -30.98 22.28
C ILE A 102 -2.65 -31.32 22.55
#